data_AF-A0A3E2VBU5-F1
#
_entry.id   AF-A0A3E2VBU5-F1
#
_cell.length_a   1.000
_cell.length_b   1.000
_cell.length_c   1.000
_cell.angle_alpha   90.00
_cell.angle_beta   90.00
_cell.angle_gamma   90.00
#
_symmetry.space_group_name_H-M   'P 1'
#
loop_
_entity.id
_entity.type
_entity.pdbx_description
1 polymer ?
#
loop_
_entity_poly.entity_id
_entity_poly.type
_entity_poly.pdbx_seq_one_letter_code
_entity_poly.pdbx_strand_id
1 'polypeptide(L)' 'MDAPFSDVDGSHIIKLCEVLPEYCDQIIMGLIRKDYDTAKDGLSGKIGKIYHIEKYKDPSTGKESETYSIIKEGE' A
#
# COMPACT_ATOMS: atom_id res chain seq x y z
N MET A 1 8.73 -0.70 4.80
CA MET A 1 8.51 0.68 5.25
C MET A 1 7.07 0.80 5.70
N ASP A 2 6.85 1.21 6.94
CA ASP A 2 5.51 1.45 7.48
C ASP A 2 5.13 2.91 7.29
N ALA A 3 3.96 3.16 6.69
CA ALA A 3 3.41 4.48 6.39
C ALA A 3 4.41 5.56 5.92
N PRO A 4 5.26 5.30 4.90
CA PRO A 4 6.33 6.21 4.47
C PRO A 4 5.87 7.60 3.99
N PHE A 5 4.58 7.78 3.75
CA PHE A 5 3.98 9.01 3.18
C PHE A 5 3.12 9.78 4.18
N SER A 6 3.03 9.35 5.45
CA SER A 6 2.06 9.90 6.41
C SER A 6 2.22 11.40 6.70
N ASP A 7 3.40 11.96 6.46
CA ASP A 7 3.74 13.38 6.73
C ASP A 7 4.37 14.07 5.51
N VAL A 8 4.17 13.50 4.32
CA VAL A 8 4.85 13.89 3.08
C VAL A 8 3.81 14.42 2.09
N ASP A 9 4.04 15.62 1.53
CA ASP A 9 3.13 16.15 0.50
C ASP A 9 3.20 15.34 -0.81
N GLY A 10 2.15 15.45 -1.64
CA GLY A 10 2.04 14.65 -2.87
C GLY A 10 3.21 14.81 -3.86
N SER A 11 3.89 15.97 -3.86
CA SER A 11 5.06 16.20 -4.72
C SER A 11 6.31 15.47 -4.24
N HIS A 12 6.47 15.36 -2.92
CA HIS A 12 7.56 14.62 -2.29
C HIS A 12 7.34 13.10 -2.35
N ILE A 13 6.07 12.63 -2.32
CA ILE A 13 5.72 11.21 -2.50
C ILE A 13 6.25 10.68 -3.83
N ILE A 14 6.03 11.39 -4.93
CA ILE A 14 6.46 10.97 -6.28
C ILE A 14 7.99 10.83 -6.34
N LYS A 15 8.73 11.84 -5.86
CA LYS A 15 10.20 11.80 -5.83
C LYS A 15 10.72 10.63 -5.00
N LEU A 16 10.08 10.33 -3.86
CA LEU A 16 10.47 9.17 -3.05
C LEU A 16 10.27 7.87 -3.82
N CYS A 17 9.17 7.72 -4.56
CA CYS A 17 8.90 6.56 -5.41
C CYS A 17 9.88 6.42 -6.59
N GLU A 18 10.42 7.54 -7.07
CA GLU A 18 11.44 7.54 -8.12
C GLU A 18 12.79 7.06 -7.62
N VAL A 19 13.20 7.57 -6.44
CA VAL A 19 14.53 7.38 -5.84
C VAL A 19 14.66 6.05 -5.11
N LEU A 20 13.65 5.62 -4.35
CA LEU A 20 13.71 4.41 -3.52
C LEU A 20 14.24 3.14 -4.24
N PRO A 21 13.83 2.84 -5.48
CA PRO A 21 14.34 1.69 -6.25
C PRO A 21 15.84 1.75 -6.56
N GLU A 22 16.47 2.92 -6.54
CA GLU A 22 17.91 3.05 -6.80
C GLU A 22 18.77 2.60 -5.61
N TYR A 23 18.21 2.61 -4.40
CA TYR A 23 18.93 2.35 -3.15
C TYR A 23 18.55 1.01 -2.50
N CYS A 24 17.58 0.30 -3.06
CA CYS A 24 17.01 -0.91 -2.46
C CYS A 24 16.67 -1.94 -3.54
N ASP A 25 17.12 -3.19 -3.36
CA ASP A 25 16.79 -4.29 -4.27
C ASP A 25 15.30 -4.69 -4.20
N GLN A 26 14.74 -4.73 -2.99
CA GLN A 26 13.33 -5.07 -2.77
C GLN A 26 12.75 -4.20 -1.67
N ILE A 27 11.54 -3.69 -1.90
CA ILE A 27 10.82 -2.83 -0.95
C ILE A 27 9.43 -3.41 -0.71
N ILE A 28 9.07 -3.52 0.57
CA ILE A 28 7.70 -3.80 1.02
C ILE A 28 7.19 -2.54 1.71
N MET A 29 6.11 -1.95 1.18
CA MET A 29 5.51 -0.73 1.71
C MET A 29 4.11 -1.01 2.25
N GLY A 30 3.85 -0.58 3.49
CA GLY A 30 2.51 -0.50 4.05
C GLY A 30 1.94 0.89 3.83
N LEU A 31 0.84 1.00 3.09
CA LEU A 31 0.23 2.27 2.73
C LEU A 31 -1.27 2.23 2.99
N ILE A 32 -1.83 3.36 3.42
CA ILE A 32 -3.28 3.56 3.38
C ILE A 32 -3.72 3.89 1.95
N ARG A 33 -4.96 3.56 1.61
CA ARG A 33 -5.46 3.64 0.22
C ARG A 33 -5.26 5.01 -0.43
N LYS A 34 -5.52 6.11 0.30
CA LYS A 34 -5.37 7.47 -0.23
C LYS A 34 -3.92 7.77 -0.66
N ASP A 35 -2.94 7.27 0.10
CA ASP A 35 -1.52 7.52 -0.14
C ASP A 35 -1.03 6.64 -1.29
N TYR A 36 -1.51 5.39 -1.35
CA TYR A 36 -1.30 4.53 -2.52
C TYR A 36 -1.86 5.16 -3.80
N ASP A 37 -3.09 5.69 -3.77
CA ASP A 37 -3.72 6.31 -4.94
C ASP A 37 -2.94 7.53 -5.46
N THR A 38 -2.22 8.23 -4.57
CA THR A 38 -1.34 9.35 -4.92
C THR A 38 0.02 8.86 -5.45
N ALA A 39 0.55 7.77 -4.89
CA ALA A 39 1.87 7.23 -5.22
C ALA A 39 1.87 6.33 -6.46
N LYS A 40 0.75 5.68 -6.79
CA LYS A 40 0.67 4.64 -7.83
C LYS A 40 1.18 5.09 -9.19
N ASP A 41 0.97 6.36 -9.54
CA ASP A 41 1.39 6.91 -10.84
C ASP A 41 2.92 7.00 -10.91
N GLY A 42 3.59 7.35 -9.80
CA GLY A 42 5.06 7.37 -9.69
C GLY A 42 5.70 6.00 -9.44
N LEU A 43 4.91 5.04 -8.94
CA LEU A 43 5.31 3.64 -8.75
C LEU A 43 5.01 2.76 -9.98
N SER A 44 4.27 3.29 -10.96
CA SER A 44 3.85 2.57 -12.16
C SER A 44 5.05 1.97 -12.89
N GLY A 45 4.97 0.67 -13.21
CA GLY A 45 6.06 -0.09 -13.83
C GLY A 45 7.16 -0.56 -12.89
N LYS A 46 7.13 -0.17 -11.59
CA LYS A 46 8.07 -0.64 -10.56
C LYS A 46 7.41 -1.54 -9.50
N ILE A 47 6.09 -1.69 -9.56
CA ILE A 47 5.34 -2.56 -8.65
C ILE A 47 5.40 -4.00 -9.16
N GLY A 48 5.99 -4.89 -8.34
CA GLY A 48 6.00 -6.33 -8.63
C GLY A 48 4.75 -7.06 -8.14
N LYS A 49 4.24 -6.69 -6.95
CA LYS A 49 3.04 -7.28 -6.35
C LYS A 49 2.29 -6.26 -5.50
N ILE A 50 0.96 -6.37 -5.51
CA ILE A 50 0.05 -5.55 -4.70
C ILE A 50 -0.71 -6.48 -3.77
N TYR A 51 -0.89 -6.06 -2.53
CA TYR A 51 -1.73 -6.77 -1.57
C TYR A 51 -2.64 -5.79 -0.85
N HIS A 52 -3.88 -6.21 -0.62
CA HIS A 52 -4.87 -5.48 0.16
C HIS A 52 -5.05 -6.15 1.52
N ILE A 53 -4.99 -5.34 2.58
CA ILE A 53 -5.31 -5.76 3.93
C ILE A 53 -6.74 -5.31 4.22
N GLU A 54 -7.63 -6.26 4.45
CA GLU A 54 -9.05 -6.03 4.69
C GLU A 54 -9.47 -6.69 5.99
N LYS A 55 -10.41 -6.08 6.73
CA LYS A 55 -11.08 -6.80 7.81
C LYS A 55 -11.85 -7.97 7.23
N TYR A 56 -11.75 -9.13 7.88
CA TYR A 56 -12.55 -10.27 7.48
C TYR A 56 -14.03 -9.94 7.67
N LYS A 57 -14.84 -10.23 6.66
CA LYS A 57 -16.30 -10.10 6.72
C LYS A 57 -16.92 -11.48 6.71
N ASP A 58 -17.65 -11.81 7.76
CA ASP A 58 -18.37 -13.07 7.88
C ASP A 58 -19.43 -13.17 6.76
N PRO A 59 -19.35 -14.19 5.88
CA PRO A 59 -20.30 -14.35 4.78
C PRO A 59 -21.74 -14.60 5.22
N SER A 60 -21.94 -15.17 6.42
CA SER A 60 -23.25 -15.54 6.95
C SER A 60 -23.94 -14.40 7.69
N THR A 61 -23.18 -13.56 8.39
CA THR A 61 -23.72 -12.47 9.21
C THR A 61 -23.47 -11.08 8.62
N GLY A 62 -22.54 -10.96 7.66
CA GLY A 62 -22.11 -9.69 7.09
C GLY A 62 -21.31 -8.80 8.04
N LYS A 63 -20.98 -9.27 9.25
CA LYS A 63 -20.22 -8.50 10.25
C LYS A 63 -18.72 -8.57 9.98
N GLU A 64 -18.05 -7.46 10.21
CA GLU A 64 -16.58 -7.40 10.18
C GLU A 64 -16.01 -7.99 11.47
N SER A 65 -14.89 -8.70 11.33
CA SER A 65 -14.11 -9.20 12.46
C SER A 65 -13.40 -8.06 13.18
N GLU A 66 -13.45 -8.09 14.51
CA GLU A 66 -12.70 -7.16 15.36
C GLU A 66 -11.30 -7.69 15.73
N THR A 67 -11.03 -8.98 15.47
CA THR A 67 -9.83 -9.67 15.98
C THR A 67 -8.83 -10.04 14.90
N TYR A 68 -9.21 -10.00 13.62
CA TYR A 68 -8.28 -10.32 12.54
C TYR A 68 -8.62 -9.67 11.19
N SER A 69 -7.57 -9.51 10.39
CA SER A 69 -7.60 -9.07 9.00
C SER A 69 -7.08 -10.15 8.08
N ILE A 70 -7.42 -10.06 6.81
CA ILE A 70 -6.95 -10.95 5.75
C ILE A 70 -6.16 -10.14 4.73
N ILE A 71 -5.15 -10.78 4.15
CA ILE A 71 -4.35 -10.22 3.06
C ILE A 71 -4.78 -10.91 1.77
N LYS A 72 -5.16 -10.12 0.77
CA LYS A 72 -5.53 -10.59 -0.57
C LYS A 72 -4.56 -10.00 -1.59
N GLU A 73 -4.15 -10.78 -2.57
CA GLU A 73 -3.39 -10.25 -3.72
C GLU A 73 -4.32 -9.33 -4.52
N GLY A 74 -3.84 -8.11 -4.80
CA GLY A 74 -4.53 -7.11 -5.60
C GLY A 74 -4.14 -7.22 -7.07
N GLU A 75 -4.95 -6.59 -7.93
CA GLU A 75 -4.67 -6.43 -9.37
C GLU A 75 -3.69 -5.28 -9.64
#